data_AF-A0A4Q3UB84-F1
#
_entry.id   AF-A0A4Q3UB84-F1
#
_cell.length_a   1.000
_cell.length_b   1.000
_cell.length_c   1.000
_cell.angle_alpha   90.00
_cell.angle_beta   90.00
_cell.angle_gamma   90.00
#
_symmetry.space_group_name_H-M   'P 1'
#
loop_
_entity.id
_entity.type
_entity.pdbx_description
1 polymer ?
#
loop_
_entity_poly.entity_id
_entity_poly.type
_entity_poly.pdbx_seq_one_letter_code
_entity_poly.pdbx_strand_id
1 'polypeptide(L)'
;MPNIEMSIPHSIGQEEALTRIKKLIGNVQTKFAGQVKDVQEEWNGNEGAFSFSVMGMAISGKLTVNNSEVALDGKLPLAASMFQGKIKELIADEAKKVLS
;
A
#
# COMPACT_ATOMS: atom_id res chain seq x y z
N MET A 1 1.84 -14.96 10.59
CA MET A 1 1.54 -14.38 9.27
C MET A 1 2.82 -13.71 8.80
N PRO A 2 3.30 -13.94 7.58
CA PRO A 2 4.44 -13.21 7.05
C PRO A 2 4.08 -11.71 6.96
N ASN A 3 4.95 -10.88 7.53
CA ASN A 3 4.83 -9.43 7.42
C ASN A 3 5.68 -8.95 6.23
N ILE A 4 5.19 -7.93 5.54
CA ILE A 4 5.90 -7.13 4.56
C ILE A 4 6.22 -5.81 5.23
N GLU A 5 7.50 -5.52 5.40
CA GLU A 5 7.95 -4.18 5.77
C GLU A 5 8.75 -3.61 4.60
N MET A 6 8.47 -2.35 4.25
CA MET A 6 9.20 -1.62 3.21
C MET A 6 9.16 -0.11 3.47
N SER A 7 10.27 0.56 3.18
CA SER A 7 10.37 2.02 3.21
C SER A 7 10.68 2.53 1.82
N ILE A 8 9.88 3.48 1.33
CA ILE A 8 10.02 4.08 0.01
C ILE A 8 10.44 5.55 0.21
N PRO A 9 11.69 5.92 -0.10
CA PRO A 9 12.15 7.30 0.06
C PRO A 9 11.50 8.24 -0.98
N HIS A 10 11.27 9.48 -0.60
CA HIS A 10 10.78 10.55 -1.46
C HIS A 10 11.31 11.93 -1.02
N SER A 11 11.14 12.95 -1.85
CA SER A 11 11.64 14.32 -1.56
C SER A 11 10.58 15.40 -1.75
N ILE A 12 9.31 15.01 -1.89
CA ILE A 12 8.19 15.90 -2.17
C ILE A 12 7.53 16.46 -0.89
N GLY A 13 7.96 15.99 0.29
CA GLY A 13 7.41 16.39 1.58
C GLY A 13 6.17 15.58 1.98
N GLN A 14 5.82 15.64 3.27
CA GLN A 14 4.79 14.78 3.86
C GLN A 14 3.39 14.99 3.27
N GLU A 15 2.92 16.23 3.15
CA GLU A 15 1.54 16.54 2.73
C GLU A 15 1.26 16.15 1.28
N GLU A 16 2.22 16.43 0.40
CA GLU A 16 2.14 16.06 -1.01
C GLU A 16 2.21 14.54 -1.16
N ALA A 17 3.15 13.87 -0.48
CA ALA A 17 3.22 12.41 -0.46
C ALA A 17 1.91 11.78 0.04
N LEU A 18 1.32 12.31 1.11
CA LEU A 18 0.06 11.82 1.67
C LEU A 18 -1.07 11.90 0.64
N THR A 19 -1.19 13.05 -0.02
CA THR A 19 -2.21 13.29 -1.05
C THR A 19 -2.05 12.32 -2.22
N ARG A 20 -0.81 12.09 -2.67
CA ARG A 20 -0.52 11.16 -3.78
C ARG A 20 -0.76 9.70 -3.41
N ILE A 21 -0.43 9.30 -2.18
CA ILE A 21 -0.68 7.93 -1.70
C ILE A 21 -2.17 7.65 -1.56
N LYS A 22 -2.96 8.57 -0.98
CA LYS A 22 -4.42 8.44 -0.91
C LYS A 22 -5.03 8.24 -2.31
N LYS A 23 -4.59 9.07 -3.27
CA LYS A 23 -5.01 8.95 -4.66
C LYS A 23 -4.58 7.61 -5.29
N LEU A 24 -3.39 7.11 -4.96
CA LEU A 24 -2.92 5.81 -5.42
C LEU A 24 -3.84 4.67 -4.95
N ILE A 25 -4.23 4.65 -3.68
CA ILE A 25 -5.12 3.60 -3.14
C ILE A 25 -6.47 3.58 -3.88
N GLY A 26 -7.09 4.75 -4.09
CA GLY A 26 -8.31 4.87 -4.89
C GLY A 26 -8.14 4.44 -6.35
N ASN A 27 -6.98 4.75 -6.95
CA ASN A 27 -6.65 4.30 -8.31
C ASN A 27 -6.45 2.78 -8.37
N VAL A 28 -5.82 2.17 -7.37
CA VAL A 28 -5.62 0.71 -7.28
C VAL A 28 -6.97 0.00 -7.22
N GLN A 29 -7.91 0.50 -6.40
CA GLN A 29 -9.27 -0.04 -6.36
C GLN A 29 -9.93 -0.05 -7.74
N THR A 30 -9.76 1.03 -8.52
CA THR A 30 -10.36 1.16 -9.85
C THR A 30 -9.64 0.31 -10.90
N LYS A 31 -8.30 0.38 -10.95
CA LYS A 31 -7.43 -0.30 -11.92
C LYS A 31 -7.47 -1.82 -11.76
N PHE A 32 -7.63 -2.28 -10.53
CA PHE A 32 -7.70 -3.70 -10.20
C PHE A 32 -9.10 -4.12 -9.74
N ALA A 33 -10.17 -3.39 -10.06
CA ALA A 33 -11.54 -3.69 -9.61
C ALA A 33 -12.02 -5.13 -9.93
N GLY A 34 -11.47 -5.75 -10.97
CA GLY A 34 -11.76 -7.16 -11.31
C GLY A 34 -11.08 -8.19 -10.40
N GLN A 35 -10.06 -7.80 -9.64
CA GLN A 35 -9.22 -8.68 -8.82
C GLN A 35 -9.25 -8.30 -7.33
N VAL A 36 -9.32 -7.00 -7.03
CA VAL A 36 -9.32 -6.40 -5.69
C VAL A 36 -10.74 -5.98 -5.33
N LYS A 37 -11.19 -6.41 -4.16
CA LYS A 37 -12.52 -6.14 -3.58
C LYS A 37 -12.38 -5.65 -2.15
N ASP A 38 -13.45 -5.13 -1.58
CA ASP A 38 -13.55 -4.76 -0.17
C ASP A 38 -12.42 -3.83 0.28
N VAL A 39 -12.03 -2.88 -0.59
CA VAL A 39 -11.00 -1.89 -0.25
C VAL A 39 -11.55 -0.98 0.84
N GLN A 40 -10.89 -1.00 1.99
CA GLN A 40 -11.13 -0.09 3.10
C GLN A 40 -9.83 0.66 3.38
N GLU A 41 -9.95 1.96 3.62
CA GLU A 41 -8.87 2.79 4.11
C GLU A 41 -9.36 3.67 5.25
N GLU A 42 -8.56 3.79 6.29
CA GLU A 42 -8.80 4.67 7.42
C GLU A 42 -7.52 5.46 7.68
N TRP A 43 -7.63 6.79 7.59
CA TRP A 43 -6.50 7.69 7.73
C TRP A 43 -6.61 8.47 9.04
N ASN A 44 -5.53 8.47 9.81
CA ASN A 44 -5.35 9.28 11.01
C ASN A 44 -4.07 10.12 10.86
N GLY A 45 -4.23 11.38 10.48
CA GLY A 45 -3.10 12.26 10.17
C GLY A 45 -2.28 11.73 9.00
N ASN A 46 -1.01 11.40 9.28
CA ASN A 46 -0.05 10.87 8.30
C ASN A 46 0.01 9.33 8.26
N GLU A 47 -0.80 8.65 9.08
CA GLU A 47 -0.90 7.19 9.09
C GLU A 47 -2.20 6.73 8.44
N GLY A 48 -2.14 5.66 7.65
CA GLY A 48 -3.28 5.07 6.97
C GLY A 48 -3.32 3.57 7.17
N ALA A 49 -4.36 3.05 7.80
CA ALA A 49 -4.66 1.62 7.77
C ALA A 49 -5.43 1.30 6.49
N PHE A 50 -5.06 0.23 5.80
CA PHE A 50 -5.77 -0.23 4.61
C PHE A 50 -6.04 -1.73 4.70
N SER A 51 -7.12 -2.17 4.07
CA SER A 51 -7.40 -3.59 3.86
C SER A 51 -8.13 -3.81 2.56
N PHE A 52 -7.93 -4.97 1.95
CA PHE A 52 -8.62 -5.37 0.73
C PHE A 52 -8.56 -6.88 0.55
N SER A 53 -9.48 -7.42 -0.26
CA SER A 53 -9.52 -8.82 -0.64
C SER A 53 -9.05 -8.98 -2.07
N VAL A 54 -8.08 -9.87 -2.32
CA VAL A 54 -7.64 -10.22 -3.68
C VAL A 54 -7.71 -11.73 -3.88
N MET A 55 -8.39 -12.18 -4.93
CA MET A 55 -8.59 -13.62 -5.20
C MET A 55 -9.13 -14.41 -3.99
N GLY A 56 -9.98 -13.81 -3.15
CA GLY A 56 -10.53 -14.42 -1.93
C GLY A 56 -9.59 -14.43 -0.72
N MET A 57 -8.42 -13.79 -0.83
CA MET A 57 -7.47 -13.62 0.27
C MET A 57 -7.52 -12.19 0.81
N ALA A 58 -7.79 -12.05 2.11
CA ALA A 58 -7.77 -10.76 2.79
C ALA A 58 -6.32 -10.32 3.05
N ILE A 59 -6.00 -9.09 2.64
CA ILE A 59 -4.73 -8.41 2.88
C ILE A 59 -5.04 -7.17 3.69
N SER A 60 -4.19 -6.87 4.67
CA SER A 60 -4.29 -5.64 5.45
C SER A 60 -2.91 -5.07 5.68
N GLY A 61 -2.83 -3.77 5.94
CA GLY A 61 -1.57 -3.13 6.25
C GLY A 61 -1.76 -1.72 6.79
N LYS A 62 -0.64 -1.13 7.19
CA LYS A 62 -0.51 0.23 7.65
C LYS A 62 0.53 0.94 6.80
N LEU A 63 0.23 2.16 6.43
CA LEU A 63 1.12 3.12 5.78
C LEU A 63 1.40 4.25 6.76
N THR A 64 2.65 4.67 6.84
CA THR A 64 3.05 5.87 7.58
C THR A 64 3.80 6.77 6.61
N VAL A 65 3.21 7.92 6.31
CA VAL A 65 3.81 8.92 5.43
C VAL A 65 4.67 9.85 6.28
N ASN A 66 5.98 9.75 6.11
CA ASN A 66 6.96 10.64 6.71
C ASN A 66 7.35 11.73 5.72
N ASN A 67 8.15 12.70 6.19
CA ASN A 67 8.56 13.83 5.36
C ASN A 67 9.46 13.44 4.17
N SER A 68 10.27 12.40 4.32
CA SER A 68 11.25 11.95 3.31
C SER A 68 11.09 10.49 2.92
N GLU A 69 10.08 9.81 3.44
CA GLU A 69 9.81 8.40 3.11
C GLU A 69 8.35 8.03 3.39
N VAL A 70 7.92 6.91 2.83
CA VAL A 70 6.67 6.24 3.17
C VAL A 70 7.02 4.84 3.68
N ALA A 71 6.68 4.57 4.93
CA ALA A 71 6.80 3.24 5.53
C ALA A 71 5.51 2.46 5.28
N LEU A 72 5.62 1.20 4.89
CA LEU A 72 4.52 0.26 4.76
C LEU A 72 4.80 -1.00 5.57
N ASP A 73 3.81 -1.38 6.39
CA ASP A 73 3.73 -2.63 7.13
C ASP A 73 2.47 -3.38 6.68
N GLY A 74 2.65 -4.45 5.92
CA GLY A 74 1.55 -5.27 5.38
C GLY A 74 1.54 -6.67 5.98
N LYS A 75 0.35 -7.20 6.27
CA LYS A 75 0.13 -8.58 6.68
C LYS A 75 -0.43 -9.36 5.50
N LEU A 76 0.31 -10.41 5.11
CA LEU A 76 -0.11 -11.33 4.07
C LEU A 76 -0.56 -12.68 4.66
N PRO A 77 -1.59 -13.31 4.06
CA PRO A 77 -1.89 -14.70 4.31
C PRO A 77 -0.71 -15.61 3.92
N LEU A 78 -0.51 -16.71 4.64
CA LEU A 78 0.55 -17.68 4.33
C LEU A 78 0.43 -18.25 2.90
N ALA A 79 -0.78 -18.40 2.38
CA ALA A 79 -1.01 -18.83 1.00
C ALA A 79 -0.42 -17.87 -0.06
N ALA A 80 -0.25 -16.59 0.29
CA ALA A 80 0.34 -15.58 -0.59
C ALA A 80 1.88 -15.52 -0.50
N SER A 81 2.52 -16.33 0.35
CA SER A 81 3.97 -16.30 0.59
C SER A 81 4.80 -16.52 -0.68
N MET A 82 4.38 -17.42 -1.58
CA MET A 82 5.06 -17.65 -2.86
C MET A 82 5.01 -16.44 -3.80
N PHE A 83 4.06 -15.53 -3.59
CA PHE A 83 3.87 -14.30 -4.37
C PHE A 83 4.37 -13.04 -3.64
N GLN A 84 4.86 -13.18 -2.40
CA GLN A 84 5.27 -12.05 -1.55
C GLN A 84 6.26 -11.12 -2.27
N GLY A 85 7.24 -11.67 -2.97
CA GLY A 85 8.21 -10.88 -3.75
C GLY A 85 7.55 -10.02 -4.82
N LYS A 86 6.67 -10.62 -5.64
CA LYS A 86 5.94 -9.91 -6.70
C LYS A 86 4.99 -8.84 -6.13
N ILE A 87 4.33 -9.13 -5.01
CA ILE A 87 3.45 -8.17 -4.33
C ILE A 87 4.26 -6.98 -3.83
N LYS A 88 5.40 -7.22 -3.17
CA LYS A 88 6.31 -6.14 -2.73
C LYS A 88 6.77 -5.29 -3.91
N GLU A 89 7.17 -5.92 -5.00
CA GLU A 89 7.65 -5.24 -6.22
C GLU A 89 6.55 -4.37 -6.84
N LEU A 90 5.34 -4.91 -7.01
CA LEU A 90 4.18 -4.17 -7.50
C LEU A 90 3.84 -2.96 -6.63
N ILE A 91 3.80 -3.13 -5.31
CA ILE A 91 3.53 -2.04 -4.37
C ILE A 91 4.64 -0.98 -4.46
N ALA A 92 5.90 -1.41 -4.49
CA ALA A 92 7.05 -0.50 -4.60
C ALA A 92 6.99 0.31 -5.89
N ASP A 93 6.68 -0.32 -7.03
CA ASP A 93 6.64 0.33 -8.33
C ASP A 93 5.49 1.34 -8.43
N GLU A 94 4.30 0.98 -7.97
CA GLU A 94 3.16 1.91 -7.99
C GLU A 94 3.37 3.06 -6.99
N ALA A 95 3.97 2.81 -5.83
CA ALA A 95 4.34 3.86 -4.89
C ALA A 95 5.42 4.80 -5.45
N LYS A 96 6.48 4.25 -6.07
CA LYS A 96 7.53 5.05 -6.72
C LYS A 96 6.97 5.94 -7.83
N LYS A 97 6.04 5.44 -8.64
CA LYS A 97 5.41 6.23 -9.73
C LYS A 97 4.68 7.47 -9.23
N VAL A 98 4.13 7.43 -8.02
CA VAL A 98 3.44 8.59 -7.44
C VAL A 98 4.36 9.43 -6.57
N LEU A 99 5.42 8.86 -5.99
CA LEU A 99 6.36 9.56 -5.11
C LEU A 99 7.57 10.17 -5.82
N SER A 100 7.77 9.87 -7.11
CA SER A 100 8.78 10.51 -7.98
C SER A 100 8.43 11.95 -8.38
#